data_AF-A0A939HC03-F1
#
_entry.id   AF-A0A939HC03-F1
#
_cell.length_a   1.000
_cell.length_b   1.000
_cell.length_c   1.000
_cell.angle_alpha   90.00
_cell.angle_beta   90.00
_cell.angle_gamma   90.00
#
_symmetry.space_group_name_H-M   'P 1'
#
loop_
_entity.id
_entity.type
_entity.pdbx_description
1 polymer ?
#
loop_
_entity_poly.entity_id
_entity_poly.type
_entity_poly.pdbx_seq_one_letter_code
_entity_poly.pdbx_strand_id
1 'polypeptide(L)'
;MKFVRSTVGFAIAGMFVMSIWGDWAGAYGNIGGWFAALAIIGPMWFMNHYIGVIDNPGDHAFVDMAWGIAWVGIMRDVFGVGGNGFDFGRLVSSLPTIGLLTVGAALAALAINAFNKIEAK
;
A
#
# COMPACT_ATOMS: atom_id res chain seq x y z
N MET A 1 7.88 10.37 -17.82
CA MET A 1 7.23 10.80 -16.55
C MET A 1 6.65 9.64 -15.72
N LYS A 2 7.02 8.37 -15.98
CA LYS A 2 6.41 7.20 -15.31
C LYS A 2 6.64 7.18 -13.80
N PHE A 3 7.86 7.48 -13.36
CA PHE A 3 8.21 7.57 -11.94
C PHE A 3 7.30 8.56 -11.19
N VAL A 4 7.21 9.80 -11.67
CA VAL A 4 6.38 10.84 -11.04
C VAL A 4 4.92 10.42 -10.99
N ARG A 5 4.39 9.84 -12.07
CA ARG A 5 3.01 9.34 -12.11
C ARG A 5 2.76 8.25 -11.07
N SER A 6 3.66 7.27 -10.96
CA SER A 6 3.58 6.22 -9.94
C SER A 6 3.68 6.80 -8.53
N THR A 7 4.61 7.72 -8.28
CA THR A 7 4.74 8.40 -6.99
C THR A 7 3.44 9.09 -6.59
N VAL A 8 2.79 9.80 -7.51
CA VAL A 8 1.50 10.44 -7.28
C VAL A 8 0.40 9.41 -7.00
N GLY A 9 0.33 8.32 -7.76
CA GLY A 9 -0.64 7.23 -7.51
C GLY A 9 -0.50 6.60 -6.13
N PHE A 10 0.73 6.29 -5.72
CA PHE A 10 1.04 5.79 -4.37
C PHE A 10 0.67 6.80 -3.29
N ALA A 11 1.03 8.08 -3.48
CA ALA A 11 0.78 9.13 -2.51
C ALA A 11 -0.72 9.34 -2.29
N ILE A 12 -1.52 9.41 -3.37
CA ILE A 12 -2.97 9.60 -3.28
C ILE A 12 -3.63 8.40 -2.59
N ALA A 13 -3.23 7.16 -2.92
CA ALA A 13 -3.73 5.97 -2.24
C ALA A 13 -3.48 6.04 -0.73
N GLY A 14 -2.24 6.36 -0.35
CA GLY A 14 -1.83 6.51 1.05
C GLY A 14 -2.58 7.63 1.77
N MET A 15 -2.74 8.80 1.15
CA MET A 15 -3.45 9.93 1.77
C MET A 15 -4.91 9.59 2.10
N PHE A 16 -5.64 8.94 1.18
CA PHE A 16 -7.03 8.56 1.45
C PHE A 16 -7.14 7.55 2.59
N VAL A 17 -6.31 6.50 2.58
CA VAL A 17 -6.32 5.50 3.66
C VAL A 17 -5.97 6.14 4.99
N MET A 18 -4.91 6.95 5.04
CA MET A 18 -4.40 7.53 6.28
C MET A 18 -5.27 8.66 6.84
N SER A 19 -6.20 9.21 6.05
CA SER A 19 -7.08 10.31 6.46
C SER A 19 -8.51 9.88 6.78
N ILE A 20 -9.00 8.77 6.22
CA ILE A 20 -10.43 8.40 6.31
C ILE A 20 -10.62 7.07 7.03
N TRP A 21 -9.72 6.10 6.80
CA TRP A 21 -9.94 4.73 7.27
C TRP A 21 -10.06 4.65 8.79
N GLY A 22 -9.15 5.31 9.52
CA GLY A 22 -9.12 5.31 10.98
C GLY A 22 -10.42 5.83 11.58
N ASP A 23 -10.96 6.92 11.03
CA ASP A 23 -12.19 7.55 11.51
C ASP A 23 -13.41 6.63 11.29
N TRP A 24 -13.50 5.99 10.12
CA TRP A 24 -14.62 5.10 9.81
C TRP A 24 -14.57 3.81 10.62
N ALA A 25 -13.38 3.20 10.73
CA ALA A 25 -13.17 2.02 11.56
C ALA A 25 -13.39 2.35 13.05
N GLY A 26 -13.03 3.54 13.51
CA GLY A 26 -13.27 4.00 14.86
C GLY A 26 -14.76 4.22 15.16
N ALA A 27 -15.51 4.82 14.24
CA ALA A 27 -16.93 5.11 14.42
C ALA A 27 -17.84 3.88 14.29
N TYR A 28 -17.50 2.94 13.39
CA TYR A 28 -18.38 1.82 13.05
C TYR A 28 -17.71 0.45 13.22
N GLY A 29 -16.53 0.36 13.83
CA GLY A 29 -15.81 -0.91 14.03
C GLY A 29 -15.48 -1.60 12.71
N ASN A 30 -15.57 -2.94 12.71
CA ASN A 30 -15.20 -3.77 11.55
C ASN A 30 -15.99 -3.40 10.29
N ILE A 31 -17.29 -3.10 10.42
CA ILE A 31 -18.11 -2.74 9.26
C ILE A 31 -17.67 -1.38 8.67
N GLY A 32 -17.23 -0.45 9.50
CA GLY A 32 -16.58 0.80 9.06
C GLY A 32 -15.29 0.55 8.27
N GLY A 33 -14.47 -0.39 8.74
CA GLY A 33 -13.28 -0.83 8.00
C GLY A 33 -13.60 -1.43 6.64
N TRP A 34 -14.66 -2.25 6.53
CA TRP A 34 -15.13 -2.79 5.25
C TRP A 34 -15.66 -1.71 4.31
N PHE A 35 -16.42 -0.75 4.83
CA PHE A 35 -16.87 0.39 4.03
C PHE A 35 -15.71 1.27 3.55
N ALA A 36 -14.71 1.52 4.42
CA ALA A 36 -13.51 2.25 4.05
C ALA A 36 -12.71 1.48 2.98
N ALA A 37 -12.60 0.16 3.10
CA ALA A 37 -11.98 -0.67 2.08
C ALA A 37 -12.67 -0.51 0.73
N LEU A 38 -14.01 -0.65 0.67
CA LEU A 38 -14.73 -0.49 -0.59
C LEU A 38 -14.60 0.92 -1.17
N ALA A 39 -14.81 1.95 -0.35
CA ALA A 39 -14.85 3.34 -0.77
C ALA A 39 -13.49 3.91 -1.15
N ILE A 40 -12.40 3.38 -0.57
CA ILE A 40 -11.04 3.87 -0.79
C ILE A 40 -10.25 2.90 -1.68
N ILE A 41 -10.13 1.63 -1.29
CA ILE A 41 -9.29 0.65 -1.98
C ILE A 41 -9.89 0.32 -3.34
N GLY A 42 -11.21 0.20 -3.47
CA GLY A 42 -11.85 -0.08 -4.75
C GLY A 42 -11.49 0.95 -5.84
N PRO A 43 -11.83 2.23 -5.66
CA PRO A 43 -11.48 3.28 -6.61
C PRO A 43 -9.96 3.44 -6.81
N MET A 44 -9.16 3.40 -5.74
CA MET A 44 -7.71 3.53 -5.87
C MET A 44 -7.08 2.36 -6.62
N TRP A 45 -7.57 1.14 -6.42
CA TRP A 45 -7.15 -0.02 -7.17
C TRP A 45 -7.47 0.16 -8.66
N PHE A 46 -8.69 0.60 -8.99
CA PHE A 46 -9.07 0.87 -10.39
C PHE A 46 -8.17 1.93 -11.02
N MET A 47 -7.96 3.06 -10.35
CA MET A 47 -7.07 4.11 -10.85
C MET A 47 -5.62 3.63 -11.02
N ASN A 48 -5.10 2.90 -10.03
CA ASN A 48 -3.70 2.50 -10.04
C ASN A 48 -3.40 1.36 -11.01
N HIS A 49 -4.29 0.37 -11.10
CA HIS A 49 -4.04 -0.87 -11.85
C HIS A 49 -4.78 -0.96 -13.17
N TYR A 50 -6.02 -0.47 -13.27
CA TYR A 50 -6.76 -0.51 -14.53
C TYR A 50 -6.44 0.69 -15.42
N ILE A 51 -6.50 1.91 -14.88
CA ILE A 51 -6.07 3.12 -15.60
C ILE A 51 -4.53 3.16 -15.71
N GLY A 52 -3.82 2.50 -14.79
CA GLY A 52 -2.36 2.36 -14.84
C GLY A 52 -1.63 3.62 -14.38
N VAL A 53 -2.15 4.32 -13.35
CA VAL A 53 -1.42 5.44 -12.73
C VAL A 53 -0.08 4.96 -12.18
N ILE A 54 -0.06 3.81 -11.49
CA ILE A 54 1.16 3.14 -11.07
C ILE A 54 1.67 2.28 -12.24
N ASP A 55 2.90 2.55 -12.67
CA ASP A 55 3.56 1.76 -13.70
C ASP A 55 3.81 0.33 -13.19
N ASN A 56 3.26 -0.65 -13.91
CA ASN A 56 3.45 -2.07 -13.64
C ASN A 56 3.76 -2.79 -14.97
N PRO A 57 5.04 -2.87 -15.36
CA PRO A 57 5.45 -3.54 -16.60
C PRO A 57 5.02 -5.02 -16.61
N GLY A 58 4.58 -5.53 -17.76
CA GLY A 58 4.05 -6.90 -17.88
C GLY A 58 5.08 -8.01 -17.66
N ASP A 59 6.36 -7.69 -17.67
CA ASP A 59 7.50 -8.57 -17.38
C ASP A 59 7.98 -8.45 -15.92
N HIS A 60 7.34 -7.61 -15.11
CA HIS A 60 7.67 -7.40 -13.70
C HIS A 60 6.64 -8.07 -12.79
N ALA A 61 7.08 -8.43 -11.57
CA ALA A 61 6.15 -8.84 -10.53
C ALA A 61 5.20 -7.67 -10.19
N PHE A 62 3.92 -8.00 -9.91
CA PHE A 62 2.86 -7.03 -9.65
C PHE A 62 3.26 -6.02 -8.57
N VAL A 63 3.23 -4.73 -8.90
CA VAL A 63 3.50 -3.63 -7.98
C VAL A 63 2.25 -3.30 -7.17
N ASP A 64 2.23 -3.68 -5.89
CA ASP A 64 1.09 -3.45 -4.99
C ASP A 64 1.02 -1.99 -4.47
N MET A 65 -0.12 -1.33 -4.61
CA MET A 65 -0.37 0.00 -4.04
C MET A 65 -0.30 0.05 -2.51
N ALA A 66 -0.49 -1.09 -1.84
CA ALA A 66 -0.32 -1.23 -0.39
C ALA A 66 1.09 -0.83 0.07
N TRP A 67 2.10 -1.00 -0.78
CA TRP A 67 3.46 -0.54 -0.51
C TRP A 67 3.53 0.98 -0.36
N GLY A 68 2.88 1.71 -1.27
CA GLY A 68 2.79 3.17 -1.19
C GLY A 68 2.03 3.65 0.05
N ILE A 69 0.92 2.97 0.37
CA ILE A 69 0.13 3.26 1.57
C ILE A 69 0.99 3.11 2.84
N ALA A 70 1.78 2.04 2.93
CA ALA A 70 2.67 1.81 4.07
C ALA A 70 3.68 2.95 4.25
N TRP A 71 4.35 3.38 3.17
CA TRP A 71 5.32 4.48 3.24
C TRP A 71 4.67 5.81 3.61
N VAL A 72 3.48 6.11 3.09
CA VAL A 72 2.76 7.33 3.45
C VAL A 72 2.40 7.33 4.95
N GLY A 73 1.92 6.20 5.48
CA GLY A 73 1.62 6.07 6.91
C GLY A 73 2.85 6.25 7.80
N ILE A 74 3.94 5.56 7.47
CA ILE A 74 5.21 5.67 8.22
C ILE A 74 5.72 7.11 8.19
N MET A 75 5.72 7.77 7.03
CA MET A 75 6.24 9.14 6.93
C MET A 75 5.31 10.15 7.59
N ARG A 76 3.98 10.01 7.48
CA ARG A 76 3.01 10.81 8.25
C ARG A 76 3.37 10.79 9.74
N ASP A 77 3.62 9.59 10.25
CA ASP A 77 3.94 9.36 11.64
C ASP A 77 5.33 9.91 11.98
N VAL A 78 6.37 9.63 11.21
CA VAL A 78 7.73 10.16 11.44
C VAL A 78 7.75 11.69 11.47
N PHE A 79 7.01 12.36 10.58
CA PHE A 79 6.93 13.83 10.54
C PHE A 79 5.92 14.42 11.54
N GLY A 80 5.23 13.58 12.33
CA GLY A 80 4.34 14.03 13.39
C GLY A 80 3.10 14.75 12.90
N VAL A 81 2.66 14.46 11.67
CA VAL A 81 1.40 14.99 11.14
C VAL A 81 0.27 14.46 12.05
N GLY A 82 -0.43 15.37 12.74
CA GLY A 82 -1.40 15.02 13.77
C GLY A 82 -1.00 15.37 15.21
N GLY A 83 0.12 16.07 15.42
CA GLY A 83 0.44 16.74 16.70
C GLY A 83 1.52 16.08 17.56
N ASN A 84 2.12 14.98 17.10
CA ASN A 84 3.05 14.18 17.90
C ASN A 84 4.54 14.48 17.66
N GLY A 85 4.87 15.55 16.92
CA GLY A 85 6.24 15.97 16.60
C GLY A 85 7.03 14.99 15.73
N PHE A 86 8.19 15.43 15.24
CA PHE A 86 9.11 14.58 14.47
C PHE A 86 9.71 13.50 15.37
N ASP A 87 9.60 12.24 14.95
CA ASP A 87 10.12 11.09 15.69
C ASP A 87 10.57 9.98 14.73
N PHE A 88 11.89 9.89 14.54
CA PHE A 88 12.50 8.85 13.71
C PHE A 88 12.37 7.44 14.31
N GLY A 89 12.10 7.33 15.63
CA GLY A 89 11.82 6.06 16.30
C GLY A 89 10.62 5.32 15.70
N ARG A 90 9.65 6.04 15.12
CA ARG A 90 8.48 5.46 14.44
C ARG A 90 8.84 4.70 13.16
N LEU A 91 9.89 5.15 12.44
CA LEU A 91 10.43 4.39 11.32
C LEU A 91 11.07 3.10 11.83
N VAL A 92 11.93 3.22 12.84
CA VAL A 92 12.70 2.10 13.39
C VAL A 92 11.76 1.01 13.94
N SER A 93 10.70 1.39 14.64
CA SER A 93 9.70 0.45 15.16
C SER A 93 8.86 -0.22 14.06
N SER A 94 8.76 0.38 12.88
CA SER A 94 8.05 -0.18 11.73
C SER A 94 8.89 -1.17 10.91
N LEU A 95 10.23 -1.15 11.04
CA LEU A 95 11.14 -2.00 10.26
C LEU A 95 10.84 -3.51 10.36
N PRO A 96 10.52 -4.09 11.55
CA PRO A 96 10.16 -5.51 11.63
C PRO A 96 8.95 -5.86 10.75
N THR A 97 7.92 -5.01 10.76
CA THR A 97 6.72 -5.20 9.93
C THR A 97 7.05 -5.10 8.45
N ILE A 98 7.83 -4.10 8.04
CA ILE A 98 8.28 -3.96 6.64
C ILE A 98 9.11 -5.17 6.21
N GLY A 99 9.98 -5.67 7.09
CA GLY A 99 10.78 -6.87 6.84
C GLY A 99 9.91 -8.10 6.60
N LEU A 100 8.93 -8.35 7.47
CA LEU A 100 7.99 -9.46 7.32
C LEU A 100 7.14 -9.34 6.05
N LEU A 101 6.66 -8.14 5.73
CA LEU A 101 5.92 -7.88 4.48
C LEU A 101 6.79 -8.17 3.25
N THR A 102 8.06 -7.77 3.28
CA THR A 102 9.01 -8.02 2.20
C THR A 102 9.27 -9.52 2.01
N VAL A 103 9.44 -10.27 3.11
CA VAL A 103 9.58 -11.74 3.06
C VAL A 103 8.30 -12.37 2.48
N GLY A 104 7.12 -11.95 2.95
CA GLY A 104 5.85 -12.43 2.43
C GLY A 104 5.69 -12.18 0.92
N ALA A 105 6.02 -10.97 0.46
CA ALA A 105 6.00 -10.62 -0.96
C ALA A 105 6.96 -11.47 -1.79
N ALA A 106 8.18 -11.71 -1.29
CA ALA A 106 9.16 -12.56 -1.96
C ALA A 106 8.67 -14.02 -2.07
N LEU A 107 8.10 -14.58 -1.00
CA LEU A 107 7.53 -15.92 -0.99
C LEU A 107 6.35 -16.05 -1.97
N ALA A 108 5.48 -15.04 -2.02
CA ALA A 108 4.38 -15.02 -2.99
C ALA A 108 4.89 -15.00 -4.44
N ALA A 109 5.90 -14.19 -4.75
CA ALA A 109 6.51 -14.15 -6.07
C ALA A 109 7.13 -15.50 -6.47
N LEU A 110 7.81 -16.19 -5.54
CA LEU A 110 8.35 -17.53 -5.78
C LEU A 110 7.25 -18.56 -6.05
N ALA A 111 6.17 -18.53 -5.26
CA ALA A 111 5.03 -19.43 -5.44
C ALA A 111 4.34 -19.23 -6.80
N ILE A 112 4.09 -17.98 -7.20
CA ILE A 112 3.50 -17.65 -8.51
C ILE A 112 4.40 -18.13 -9.65
N ASN A 113 5.70 -17.90 -9.56
CA ASN A 113 6.65 -18.38 -10.58
C ASN A 113 6.68 -19.91 -10.66
N ALA A 114 6.61 -20.61 -9.53
CA ALA A 114 6.53 -22.07 -9.51
C ALA A 114 5.23 -22.57 -10.17
N PHE A 115 4.10 -21.93 -9.88
CA PHE A 115 2.80 -22.25 -10.47
C PHE A 115 2.78 -22.04 -11.99
N ASN A 116 3.24 -20.88 -12.49
CA ASN A 116 3.28 -20.59 -13.93
C ASN A 116 4.15 -21.58 -14.71
N LYS A 117 5.23 -22.09 -14.10
CA LYS A 117 6.07 -23.13 -14.72
C LYS A 117 5.40 -24.50 -14.81
N ILE A 118 4.39 -24.76 -13.97
CA ILE A 118 3.59 -25.98 -14.04
C ILE A 118 2.56 -25.84 -15.17
N GLU A 119 1.87 -24.69 -15.27
CA GLU A 119 0.88 -24.44 -16.33
C GLU A 119 1.48 -24.34 -17.73
N ALA A 120 2.75 -23.93 -17.85
CA ALA A 120 3.45 -23.84 -19.14
C ALA A 120 3.94 -25.20 -19.69
N LYS A 121 3.69 -26.31 -18.99
CA LYS A 121 4.00 -27.68 -19.41
C LYS A 121 2.76 -28.44 -19.81
#